data_AF-A0A7M7H181-F1
#
_entry.id   AF-A0A7M7H181-F1
#
_cell.length_a   1.000
_cell.length_b   1.000
_cell.length_c   1.000
_cell.angle_alpha   90.00
_cell.angle_beta   90.00
_cell.angle_gamma   90.00
#
_symmetry.space_group_name_H-M   'P 1'
#
loop_
_entity.id
_entity.type
_entity.pdbx_description
1 polymer ?
#
loop_
_entity_poly.entity_id
_entity_poly.type
_entity_poly.pdbx_seq_one_letter_code
_entity_poly.pdbx_strand_id
1 'polypeptide(L)'
;MSKTAFYFFMLDWQKRQQWRGKTFNSLKDVAADPKCSEEWKNISPQDKEIYIVKAKDSKIKAQGNKKTTIGEDLSEMELNAKREQEFQQKMLEYINSVISMGLLHNNLQKLKFIFIHVNWFYKKEIGINKCEFCPAEFAVAQFSLKNGIENIYHEVLKMKIPLGWKRDAIEISQQTHQIPIELEEGQSDFSYMFSELIKFLETNKTGNKFPPLFTTKNLIPVVESLLIKMVEVNNGSVNDFLIYSIEALFGALRNAAVQKVDNRSIPLIVAENEFSKDFLCNIRGFECDFHKIIDMSQYCSKSIVKRWGFTICDYCCQYLNIELIEGVHCPKETSFLQSTDQDTSIQEITNIDIHIKHLNINDKISKEYKNNTSKQNYSNDQRQCNEIKPLDIIDHCKASTSTSQNLTLNISTCSMRIPNTIPQTLIGVQENIDPCVDFPPIGKEEEA
;
A
#
# COMPACT_ATOMS: atom_id res chain seq x y z
N MET A 1 25.38 -6.64 37.85
CA MET A 1 26.76 -7.20 37.91
C MET A 1 26.96 -8.14 36.74
N SER A 2 28.02 -7.96 35.94
CA SER A 2 28.30 -8.85 34.81
C SER A 2 28.74 -10.24 35.30
N LYS A 3 28.06 -11.29 34.86
CA LYS A 3 28.42 -12.68 35.19
C LYS A 3 29.73 -13.05 34.47
N THR A 4 30.74 -13.46 35.22
CA THR A 4 32.07 -13.83 34.70
C THR A 4 32.15 -15.32 34.36
N ALA A 5 33.19 -15.77 33.66
CA ALA A 5 33.38 -17.20 33.36
C ALA A 5 33.43 -18.05 34.65
N PHE A 6 34.11 -17.53 35.68
CA PHE A 6 34.17 -18.17 36.99
C PHE A 6 32.80 -18.32 37.64
N TYR A 7 31.88 -17.37 37.45
CA TYR A 7 30.50 -17.49 37.94
C TYR A 7 29.77 -18.71 37.36
N PHE A 8 29.91 -18.97 36.07
CA PHE A 8 29.30 -20.14 35.43
C PHE A 8 29.98 -21.45 35.84
N PHE A 9 31.30 -21.41 36.07
CA PHE A 9 32.02 -22.53 36.65
C PHE A 9 31.56 -22.87 38.07
N MET A 10 31.39 -21.86 38.93
CA MET A 10 30.90 -22.06 40.30
C MET A 10 29.51 -22.70 40.33
N LEU A 11 28.60 -22.30 39.45
CA LEU A 11 27.27 -22.92 39.34
C LEU A 11 27.34 -24.42 38.99
N ASP A 12 28.23 -24.77 38.07
CA ASP A 12 28.41 -26.14 37.62
C ASP A 12 29.14 -26.99 38.68
N TRP A 13 30.17 -26.41 39.30
CA TRP A 13 30.90 -27.02 40.41
C TRP A 13 30.00 -27.26 41.62
N GLN A 14 29.17 -26.27 42.00
CA GLN A 14 28.19 -26.40 43.08
C GLN A 14 27.25 -27.58 42.82
N LYS A 15 26.72 -27.71 41.59
CA LYS A 15 25.90 -28.86 41.20
C LYS A 15 26.68 -30.16 41.39
N ARG A 16 27.89 -30.28 40.83
CA ARG A 16 28.72 -31.50 40.98
C ARG A 16 28.97 -31.90 42.43
N GLN A 17 29.14 -30.93 43.33
CA GLN A 17 29.34 -31.19 44.76
C GLN A 17 28.03 -31.54 45.49
N GLN A 18 26.89 -30.96 45.08
CA GLN A 18 25.55 -31.35 45.56
C GLN A 18 25.21 -32.80 45.20
N TRP A 19 25.57 -33.25 44.00
CA TRP A 19 25.47 -34.67 43.61
C TRP A 19 26.32 -35.60 44.50
N ARG A 20 27.36 -35.06 45.14
CA ARG A 20 28.22 -35.78 46.10
C ARG A 20 27.77 -35.60 47.56
N GLY A 21 26.57 -35.05 47.79
CA GLY A 21 25.96 -34.89 49.11
C GLY A 21 26.36 -33.63 49.88
N LYS A 22 27.10 -32.68 49.26
CA LYS A 22 27.44 -31.40 49.90
C LYS A 22 26.39 -30.33 49.62
N THR A 23 25.91 -29.67 50.67
CA THR A 23 24.97 -28.55 50.56
C THR A 23 25.70 -27.21 50.69
N PHE A 24 25.27 -26.24 49.91
CA PHE A 24 25.77 -24.86 49.94
C PHE A 24 24.57 -23.92 50.00
N ASN A 25 24.60 -22.95 50.92
CA ASN A 25 23.48 -22.02 51.13
C ASN A 25 23.54 -20.84 50.15
N SER A 26 24.73 -20.47 49.68
CA SER A 26 24.91 -19.40 48.70
C SER A 26 26.11 -19.64 47.78
N LEU A 27 26.13 -18.92 46.64
CA LEU A 27 27.30 -18.88 45.74
C LEU A 27 28.54 -18.24 46.39
N LYS A 28 28.38 -17.47 47.47
CA LYS A 28 29.51 -16.95 48.25
C LYS A 28 30.21 -18.06 49.02
N ASP A 29 29.46 -19.03 49.54
CA ASP A 29 30.01 -20.20 50.25
C ASP A 29 30.78 -21.11 49.29
N VAL A 30 30.29 -21.22 48.05
CA VAL A 30 31.00 -21.93 46.96
C VAL A 30 32.32 -21.26 46.62
N ALA A 31 32.34 -19.92 46.54
CA ALA A 31 33.56 -19.16 46.25
C ALA A 31 34.58 -19.21 47.41
N ALA A 32 34.10 -19.37 48.66
CA ALA A 32 34.93 -19.48 49.85
C ALA A 32 35.56 -20.88 50.02
N ASP A 33 35.08 -21.91 49.32
CA ASP A 33 35.70 -23.24 49.34
C ASP A 33 37.03 -23.21 48.56
N PRO A 34 38.18 -23.47 49.21
CA PRO A 34 39.49 -23.47 48.56
C PRO A 34 39.57 -24.42 47.35
N LYS A 35 38.83 -25.54 47.40
CA LYS A 35 38.83 -26.56 46.35
C LYS A 35 38.21 -26.05 45.05
N CYS A 36 37.21 -25.17 45.14
CA CYS A 36 36.58 -24.58 43.97
C CYS A 36 37.56 -23.67 43.21
N SER A 37 38.28 -22.83 43.96
CA SER A 37 39.27 -21.91 43.39
C SER A 37 40.50 -22.65 42.84
N GLU A 38 40.90 -23.76 43.46
CA GLU A 38 41.99 -24.62 43.00
C GLU A 38 41.62 -25.38 41.72
N GLU A 39 40.43 -26.00 41.65
CA GLU A 39 39.93 -26.66 40.44
C GLU A 39 39.79 -25.68 39.27
N TRP A 40 39.37 -24.43 39.52
CA TRP A 40 39.32 -23.40 38.48
C TRP A 40 40.69 -22.97 37.96
N LYS A 41 41.73 -23.03 38.79
CA LYS A 41 43.11 -22.74 38.32
C LYS A 41 43.62 -23.87 37.43
N ASN A 42 43.34 -25.11 37.81
CA ASN A 42 43.88 -26.33 37.19
C ASN A 42 43.08 -26.86 35.98
N ILE A 43 41.90 -26.31 35.70
CA ILE A 43 41.10 -26.68 34.53
C ILE A 43 41.80 -26.31 33.21
N SER A 44 41.65 -27.17 32.20
CA SER A 44 42.30 -27.03 30.89
C SER A 44 41.85 -25.76 30.15
N PRO A 45 42.67 -25.19 29.25
CA PRO A 45 42.26 -24.05 28.44
C PRO A 45 40.99 -24.30 27.61
N GLN A 46 40.83 -25.53 27.09
CA GLN A 46 39.67 -25.96 26.29
C GLN A 46 38.38 -25.97 27.13
N ASP A 47 38.45 -26.48 28.36
CA ASP A 47 37.30 -26.50 29.26
C ASP A 47 36.98 -25.11 29.83
N LYS A 48 37.99 -24.24 30.02
CA LYS A 48 37.77 -22.81 30.37
C LYS A 48 36.98 -22.09 29.29
N GLU A 49 37.22 -22.42 28.02
CA GLU A 49 36.55 -21.78 26.88
C GLU A 49 35.04 -21.94 26.94
N ILE A 50 34.54 -23.10 27.37
CA ILE A 50 33.10 -23.37 27.56
C ILE A 50 32.47 -22.34 28.52
N TYR A 51 33.15 -22.01 29.62
CA TYR A 51 32.64 -21.04 30.59
C TYR A 51 32.84 -19.59 30.14
N ILE A 52 33.86 -19.31 29.33
CA ILE A 52 34.06 -18.00 28.68
C ILE A 52 32.95 -17.73 27.67
N VAL A 53 32.58 -18.72 26.85
CA VAL A 53 31.44 -18.64 25.91
C VAL A 53 30.15 -18.36 26.68
N LYS A 54 29.86 -19.12 27.75
CA LYS A 54 28.69 -18.88 28.62
C LYS A 54 28.65 -17.47 29.21
N ALA A 55 29.81 -16.92 29.59
CA ALA A 55 29.90 -15.54 30.08
C ALA A 55 29.68 -14.49 29.00
N LYS A 56 30.18 -14.73 27.77
CA LYS A 56 29.92 -13.88 26.59
C LYS A 56 28.43 -13.90 26.23
N ASP A 57 27.82 -15.08 26.15
CA ASP A 57 26.39 -15.24 25.85
C ASP A 57 25.50 -14.55 26.89
N SER A 58 25.87 -14.61 28.17
CA SER A 58 25.15 -13.91 29.22
C SER A 58 25.29 -12.38 29.14
N LYS A 59 26.39 -11.85 28.61
CA LYS A 59 26.54 -10.41 28.36
C LYS A 59 25.70 -9.98 27.16
N ILE A 60 25.68 -10.77 26.10
CA ILE A 60 24.84 -10.54 24.91
C ILE A 60 23.35 -10.55 25.32
N LYS A 61 22.91 -11.55 26.10
CA LYS A 61 21.54 -11.61 26.62
C LYS A 61 21.19 -10.46 27.57
N ALA A 62 22.16 -9.92 28.29
CA ALA A 62 21.96 -8.76 29.17
C ALA A 62 21.95 -7.42 28.42
N GLN A 63 22.49 -7.35 27.21
CA GLN A 63 22.49 -6.17 26.35
C GLN A 63 21.13 -5.91 25.67
N GLY A 64 20.16 -6.80 25.83
CA GLY A 64 18.85 -6.71 25.18
C GLY A 64 18.92 -7.08 23.70
N ASN A 65 17.76 -7.06 23.03
CA ASN A 65 17.71 -7.31 21.60
C ASN A 65 18.39 -6.17 20.83
N LYS A 66 19.03 -6.51 19.71
CA LYS A 66 19.65 -5.52 18.83
C LYS A 66 18.57 -4.61 18.28
N LYS A 67 18.82 -3.30 18.29
CA LYS A 67 17.88 -2.29 17.80
C LYS A 67 18.42 -1.54 16.59
N THR A 68 17.54 -1.05 15.73
CA THR A 68 17.88 -0.11 14.64
C THR A 68 18.28 1.24 15.21
N THR A 69 18.84 2.13 14.38
CA THR A 69 19.19 3.51 14.76
C THR A 69 17.97 4.31 15.27
N ILE A 70 16.76 3.90 14.88
CA ILE A 70 15.49 4.48 15.33
C ILE A 70 14.83 3.72 16.50
N GLY A 71 15.54 2.73 17.07
CA GLY A 71 15.13 2.02 18.29
C GLY A 71 14.19 0.83 18.10
N GLU A 72 13.94 0.40 16.86
CA GLU A 72 13.13 -0.79 16.57
C GLU A 72 13.91 -2.05 16.88
N ASP A 73 13.25 -3.08 17.42
CA ASP A 73 13.88 -4.37 17.64
C ASP A 73 14.10 -5.10 16.30
N LEU A 74 15.36 -5.45 15.99
CA LEU A 74 15.69 -6.17 14.76
C LEU A 74 14.98 -7.51 14.65
N SER A 75 14.78 -8.20 15.78
CA SER A 75 14.08 -9.50 15.79
C SER A 75 12.59 -9.35 15.48
N GLU A 76 11.97 -8.26 15.94
CA GLU A 76 10.59 -7.93 15.60
C GLU A 76 10.46 -7.53 14.12
N MET A 77 11.41 -6.74 13.62
CA MET A 77 11.44 -6.32 12.22
C MET A 77 11.62 -7.51 11.26
N GLU A 78 12.53 -8.43 11.56
CA GLU A 78 12.71 -9.68 10.80
C GLU A 78 11.44 -10.55 10.84
N LEU A 79 10.80 -10.68 12.01
CA LEU A 79 9.54 -11.40 12.15
C LEU A 79 8.40 -10.74 11.36
N ASN A 80 8.32 -9.41 11.36
CA ASN A 80 7.33 -8.65 10.59
C ASN A 80 7.54 -8.84 9.09
N ALA A 81 8.78 -8.72 8.62
CA ALA A 81 9.14 -8.95 7.22
C ALA A 81 8.79 -10.38 6.78
N LYS A 82 9.06 -11.38 7.64
CA LYS A 82 8.67 -12.76 7.38
C LYS A 82 7.15 -12.95 7.31
N ARG A 83 6.41 -12.34 8.25
CA ARG A 83 4.93 -12.39 8.25
C ARG A 83 4.34 -11.76 6.99
N GLU A 84 4.88 -10.61 6.58
CA GLU A 84 4.49 -9.95 5.34
C GLU A 84 4.77 -10.85 4.12
N GLN A 85 5.97 -11.43 4.04
CA GLN A 85 6.31 -12.36 2.97
C GLN A 85 5.38 -13.59 2.92
N GLU A 86 5.09 -14.20 4.08
CA GLU A 86 4.16 -15.32 4.17
C GLU A 86 2.74 -14.92 3.77
N PHE A 87 2.30 -13.71 4.12
CA PHE A 87 0.99 -13.19 3.73
C PHE A 87 0.90 -12.98 2.21
N GLN A 88 1.92 -12.35 1.62
CA GLN A 88 2.02 -12.16 0.17
C GLN A 88 2.05 -13.49 -0.58
N GLN A 89 2.80 -14.49 -0.07
CA GLN A 89 2.83 -15.82 -0.67
C GLN A 89 1.45 -16.50 -0.62
N LYS A 90 0.77 -16.47 0.53
CA LYS A 90 -0.59 -17.03 0.67
C LYS A 90 -1.60 -16.36 -0.25
N MET A 91 -1.49 -15.05 -0.43
CA MET A 91 -2.32 -14.30 -1.38
C MET A 91 -2.12 -14.82 -2.80
N LEU A 92 -0.87 -14.92 -3.26
CA LEU A 92 -0.57 -15.41 -4.62
C LEU A 92 -1.02 -16.87 -4.81
N GLU A 93 -0.79 -17.73 -3.83
CA GLU A 93 -1.26 -19.12 -3.84
C GLU A 93 -2.79 -19.20 -3.93
N TYR A 94 -3.50 -18.39 -3.15
CA TYR A 94 -4.95 -18.29 -3.20
C TYR A 94 -5.44 -17.87 -4.60
N ILE A 95 -4.91 -16.76 -5.14
CA ILE A 95 -5.31 -16.22 -6.44
C ILE A 95 -5.05 -17.27 -7.54
N ASN A 96 -3.85 -17.86 -7.55
CA ASN A 96 -3.48 -18.89 -8.53
C ASN A 96 -4.38 -20.13 -8.43
N SER A 97 -4.72 -20.57 -7.22
CA SER A 97 -5.62 -21.70 -7.00
C SER A 97 -7.02 -21.42 -7.54
N VAL A 98 -7.61 -20.27 -7.19
CA VAL A 98 -8.95 -19.87 -7.64
C VAL A 98 -9.01 -19.75 -9.15
N ILE A 99 -8.02 -19.11 -9.77
CA ILE A 99 -7.96 -18.94 -11.23
C ILE A 99 -7.73 -20.27 -11.94
N SER A 100 -6.83 -21.13 -11.44
CA SER A 100 -6.57 -22.45 -12.02
C SER A 100 -7.82 -23.33 -11.99
N MET A 101 -8.56 -23.31 -10.88
CA MET A 101 -9.85 -24.01 -10.78
C MET A 101 -10.88 -23.42 -11.74
N GLY A 102 -10.92 -22.09 -11.88
CA GLY A 102 -11.76 -21.41 -12.86
C GLY A 102 -11.45 -21.81 -14.31
N LEU A 103 -10.18 -21.96 -14.66
CA LEU A 103 -9.75 -22.43 -15.97
C LEU A 103 -10.11 -23.90 -16.21
N LEU A 104 -9.81 -24.77 -15.23
CA LEU A 104 -10.08 -26.21 -15.30
C LEU A 104 -11.57 -26.49 -15.57
N HIS A 105 -12.46 -25.74 -14.91
CA HIS A 105 -13.90 -25.89 -15.05
C HIS A 105 -14.53 -24.97 -16.12
N ASN A 106 -13.73 -24.29 -16.94
CA ASN A 106 -14.19 -23.30 -17.93
C ASN A 106 -15.19 -22.27 -17.35
N ASN A 107 -14.96 -21.87 -16.10
CA ASN A 107 -15.84 -21.00 -15.33
C ASN A 107 -15.16 -19.68 -14.90
N LEU A 108 -13.96 -19.39 -15.42
CA LEU A 108 -13.20 -18.18 -15.11
C LEU A 108 -14.06 -16.91 -15.22
N GLN A 109 -14.89 -16.83 -16.27
CA GLN A 109 -15.75 -15.67 -16.53
C GLN A 109 -16.80 -15.40 -15.44
N LYS A 110 -17.25 -16.43 -14.70
CA LYS A 110 -18.30 -16.30 -13.68
C LYS A 110 -17.74 -16.19 -12.26
N LEU A 111 -16.41 -16.27 -12.08
CA LEU A 111 -15.81 -16.07 -10.78
C LEU A 111 -16.10 -14.65 -10.29
N LYS A 112 -16.44 -14.56 -9.01
CA LYS A 112 -16.79 -13.30 -8.35
C LYS A 112 -15.65 -12.89 -7.44
N PHE A 113 -15.26 -11.62 -7.53
CA PHE A 113 -14.25 -10.99 -6.70
C PHE A 113 -14.86 -9.75 -6.04
N ILE A 114 -14.45 -9.44 -4.82
CA ILE A 114 -15.00 -8.31 -4.07
C ILE A 114 -13.96 -7.21 -4.03
N PHE A 115 -14.27 -6.03 -4.57
CA PHE A 115 -13.38 -4.88 -4.59
C PHE A 115 -13.76 -3.92 -3.48
N ILE A 116 -12.77 -3.29 -2.83
CA ILE A 116 -13.00 -2.26 -1.81
C ILE A 116 -12.06 -1.07 -2.01
N HIS A 117 -12.62 0.14 -1.98
CA HIS A 117 -11.87 1.40 -1.96
C HIS A 117 -12.31 2.25 -0.78
N VAL A 118 -11.35 2.97 -0.17
CA VAL A 118 -11.58 3.86 0.97
C VAL A 118 -10.84 5.18 0.76
N ASN A 119 -11.58 6.28 0.75
CA ASN A 119 -11.02 7.62 0.95
C ASN A 119 -10.91 7.93 2.45
N TRP A 120 -9.99 8.82 2.81
CA TRP A 120 -9.69 9.15 4.20
C TRP A 120 -9.40 10.63 4.38
N PHE A 121 -9.75 11.17 5.54
CA PHE A 121 -9.51 12.56 5.92
C PHE A 121 -8.09 12.79 6.44
N TYR A 122 -7.63 12.00 7.42
CA TYR A 122 -6.31 12.17 8.01
C TYR A 122 -5.71 10.83 8.45
N LYS A 123 -4.38 10.82 8.59
CA LYS A 123 -3.55 9.66 8.94
C LYS A 123 -2.87 9.97 10.26
N LYS A 124 -3.15 9.15 11.27
CA LYS A 124 -2.58 9.26 12.60
C LYS A 124 -1.55 8.17 12.84
N GLU A 125 -0.34 8.57 13.21
CA GLU A 125 0.70 7.64 13.62
C GLU A 125 0.47 7.24 15.09
N ILE A 126 0.21 5.95 15.34
CA ILE A 126 -0.08 5.42 16.69
C ILE A 126 1.16 4.75 17.30
N GLY A 127 2.11 4.36 16.47
CA GLY A 127 3.36 3.76 16.91
C GLY A 127 4.30 3.55 15.74
N ILE A 128 5.39 2.85 16.00
CA ILE A 128 6.40 2.58 14.98
C ILE A 128 5.78 1.71 13.89
N ASN A 129 5.75 2.22 12.66
CA ASN A 129 5.16 1.60 11.47
C ASN A 129 3.66 1.25 11.61
N LYS A 130 2.91 1.92 12.49
CA LYS A 130 1.47 1.73 12.64
C LYS A 130 0.71 3.04 12.48
N CYS A 131 -0.21 3.04 11.52
CA CYS A 131 -1.00 4.20 11.16
C CYS A 131 -2.48 3.86 11.24
N GLU A 132 -3.27 4.77 11.79
CA GLU A 132 -4.73 4.75 11.75
C GLU A 132 -5.21 5.80 10.76
N PHE A 133 -6.19 5.44 9.94
CA PHE A 133 -6.81 6.34 8.98
C PHE A 133 -8.24 6.67 9.42
N CYS A 134 -8.62 7.94 9.29
CA CYS A 134 -10.00 8.38 9.48
C CYS A 134 -10.73 8.32 8.13
N PRO A 135 -11.70 7.40 7.94
CA PRO A 135 -12.34 7.22 6.65
C PRO A 135 -13.28 8.38 6.30
N ALA A 136 -13.37 8.72 5.02
CA ALA A 136 -14.21 9.79 4.48
C ALA A 136 -15.32 9.24 3.58
N GLU A 137 -15.04 8.17 2.85
CA GLU A 137 -15.98 7.49 1.95
C GLU A 137 -15.43 6.09 1.69
N PHE A 138 -16.30 5.10 1.48
CA PHE A 138 -15.86 3.82 0.93
C PHE A 138 -16.87 3.26 -0.06
N ALA A 139 -16.39 2.35 -0.92
CA ALA A 139 -17.24 1.56 -1.79
C ALA A 139 -16.75 0.11 -1.82
N VAL A 140 -17.71 -0.82 -1.81
CA VAL A 140 -17.51 -2.24 -1.99
C VAL A 140 -18.32 -2.69 -3.20
N ALA A 141 -17.68 -3.41 -4.13
CA ALA A 141 -18.32 -3.84 -5.37
C ALA A 141 -18.04 -5.31 -5.65
N GLN A 142 -19.02 -6.00 -6.23
CA GLN A 142 -18.83 -7.37 -6.72
C GLN A 142 -18.43 -7.30 -8.20
N PHE A 143 -17.34 -7.96 -8.56
CA PHE A 143 -16.83 -8.01 -9.92
C PHE A 143 -16.86 -9.44 -10.47
N SER A 144 -17.26 -9.60 -11.72
CA SER A 144 -16.96 -10.80 -12.52
C SER A 144 -16.63 -10.39 -13.95
N LEU A 145 -15.86 -11.20 -14.67
CA LEU A 145 -15.54 -10.92 -16.07
C LEU A 145 -16.77 -10.99 -16.99
N LYS A 146 -17.78 -11.80 -16.63
CA LYS A 146 -19.00 -11.98 -17.42
C LYS A 146 -19.99 -10.82 -17.28
N ASN A 147 -20.13 -10.27 -16.07
CA ASN A 147 -21.14 -9.25 -15.77
C ASN A 147 -20.51 -7.90 -15.38
N GLY A 148 -19.20 -7.76 -15.48
CA GLY A 148 -18.49 -6.57 -15.01
C GLY A 148 -18.71 -6.30 -13.52
N ILE A 149 -18.93 -5.02 -13.19
CA ILE A 149 -19.19 -4.57 -11.82
C ILE A 149 -20.69 -4.61 -11.54
N GLU A 150 -21.06 -5.41 -10.56
CA GLU A 150 -22.41 -5.58 -10.04
C GLU A 150 -22.44 -5.27 -8.55
N ASN A 151 -23.65 -5.04 -8.02
CA ASN A 151 -23.94 -4.92 -6.59
C ASN A 151 -22.92 -4.05 -5.84
N ILE A 152 -23.18 -2.75 -5.74
CA ILE A 152 -22.24 -1.81 -5.09
C ILE A 152 -22.86 -1.34 -3.78
N TYR A 153 -22.13 -1.55 -2.69
CA TYR A 153 -22.38 -0.89 -1.42
C TYR A 153 -21.44 0.32 -1.29
N HIS A 154 -21.98 1.51 -1.03
CA HIS A 154 -21.21 2.76 -1.02
C HIS A 154 -21.77 3.69 0.04
N GLU A 155 -20.87 4.33 0.79
CA GLU A 155 -21.21 5.29 1.83
C GLU A 155 -20.23 6.47 1.83
N VAL A 156 -20.77 7.68 2.00
CA VAL A 156 -19.99 8.88 2.36
C VAL A 156 -20.13 9.06 3.87
N LEU A 157 -19.01 9.26 4.58
CA LEU A 157 -18.98 9.17 6.03
C LEU A 157 -19.01 10.55 6.68
N LYS A 158 -19.75 10.62 7.79
CA LYS A 158 -19.75 11.75 8.72
C LYS A 158 -18.80 11.44 9.88
N MET A 159 -17.66 12.13 9.91
CA MET A 159 -16.64 11.94 10.94
C MET A 159 -16.40 13.21 11.75
N LYS A 160 -16.34 13.05 13.07
CA LYS A 160 -15.87 14.12 13.96
C LYS A 160 -14.35 14.15 13.94
N ILE A 161 -13.77 15.18 13.32
CA ILE A 161 -12.33 15.36 13.25
C ILE A 161 -11.80 15.82 14.62
N PRO A 162 -10.88 15.07 15.27
CA PRO A 162 -10.33 15.45 16.56
C PRO A 162 -9.42 16.68 16.46
N LEU A 163 -9.25 17.38 17.60
CA LEU A 163 -8.33 18.51 17.71
C LEU A 163 -6.91 18.09 17.32
N GLY A 164 -6.21 18.96 16.60
CA GLY A 164 -4.86 18.70 16.06
C GLY A 164 -4.85 18.18 14.61
N TRP A 165 -5.93 17.58 14.12
CA TRP A 165 -5.97 16.93 12.80
C TRP A 165 -6.79 17.71 11.75
N LYS A 166 -7.38 18.84 12.13
CA LYS A 166 -8.24 19.64 11.24
C LYS A 166 -7.52 20.14 10.00
N ARG A 167 -6.25 20.55 10.13
CA ARG A 167 -5.44 21.03 8.99
C ARG A 167 -5.25 19.93 7.95
N ASP A 168 -4.74 18.79 8.38
CA ASP A 168 -4.46 17.65 7.51
C ASP A 168 -5.74 17.15 6.83
N ALA A 169 -6.84 17.07 7.59
CA ALA A 169 -8.15 16.69 7.08
C ALA A 169 -8.66 17.61 5.97
N ILE A 170 -8.49 18.93 6.12
CA ILE A 170 -8.87 19.91 5.09
C ILE A 170 -7.96 19.77 3.87
N GLU A 171 -6.65 19.64 4.10
CA GLU A 171 -5.66 19.57 3.02
C GLU A 171 -5.89 18.34 2.13
N ILE A 172 -6.02 17.16 2.74
CA ILE A 172 -6.27 15.91 2.01
C ILE A 172 -7.62 15.96 1.30
N SER A 173 -8.66 16.47 1.96
CA SER A 173 -9.97 16.64 1.30
C SER A 173 -9.85 17.52 0.05
N GLN A 174 -9.23 18.70 0.16
CA GLN A 174 -9.09 19.63 -0.97
C GLN A 174 -8.23 19.05 -2.12
N GLN A 175 -7.20 18.27 -1.80
CA GLN A 175 -6.32 17.68 -2.81
C GLN A 175 -6.93 16.43 -3.48
N THR A 176 -7.85 15.75 -2.80
CA THR A 176 -8.40 14.47 -3.24
C THR A 176 -9.93 14.53 -3.34
N HIS A 177 -10.64 13.85 -2.45
CA HIS A 177 -12.07 13.55 -2.55
C HIS A 177 -13.01 14.75 -2.39
N GLN A 178 -12.54 15.91 -1.94
CA GLN A 178 -13.32 17.15 -1.75
C GLN A 178 -14.60 16.98 -0.90
N ILE A 179 -14.60 15.98 -0.02
CA ILE A 179 -15.70 15.77 0.93
C ILE A 179 -15.47 16.74 2.10
N PRO A 180 -16.43 17.63 2.44
CA PRO A 180 -16.28 18.53 3.57
C PRO A 180 -16.09 17.77 4.88
N ILE A 181 -15.17 18.25 5.72
CA ILE A 181 -14.91 17.68 7.05
C ILE A 181 -16.08 17.83 8.04
N GLU A 182 -17.06 18.68 7.71
CA GLU A 182 -18.25 19.01 8.52
C GLU A 182 -19.53 18.60 7.76
N LEU A 183 -19.47 17.53 6.96
CA LEU A 183 -20.63 17.01 6.22
C LEU A 183 -21.64 16.35 7.18
N GLU A 184 -22.81 16.96 7.34
CA GLU A 184 -23.85 16.47 8.25
C GLU A 184 -24.66 15.28 7.71
N GLU A 185 -24.73 15.15 6.38
CA GLU A 185 -25.55 14.17 5.64
C GLU A 185 -24.89 12.78 5.50
N GLY A 186 -23.63 12.64 5.91
CA GLY A 186 -22.91 11.37 5.81
C GLY A 186 -23.35 10.32 6.83
N GLN A 187 -23.07 9.05 6.53
CA GLN A 187 -23.30 7.94 7.45
C GLN A 187 -22.29 7.97 8.61
N SER A 188 -22.77 7.81 9.84
CA SER A 188 -21.93 7.78 11.05
C SER A 188 -22.09 6.49 11.87
N ASP A 189 -23.07 5.65 11.55
CA ASP A 189 -23.34 4.41 12.26
C ASP A 189 -22.48 3.26 11.71
N PHE A 190 -21.35 3.01 12.38
CA PHE A 190 -20.46 1.89 12.05
C PHE A 190 -21.10 0.51 12.29
N SER A 191 -22.12 0.40 13.14
CA SER A 191 -22.87 -0.84 13.35
C SER A 191 -23.73 -1.18 12.13
N TYR A 192 -24.45 -0.18 11.63
CA TYR A 192 -25.20 -0.30 10.38
C TYR A 192 -24.28 -0.64 9.20
N MET A 193 -23.17 0.11 9.04
CA MET A 193 -22.24 -0.12 7.93
C MET A 193 -21.61 -1.52 7.97
N PHE A 194 -21.26 -2.01 9.17
CA PHE A 194 -20.77 -3.38 9.35
C PHE A 194 -21.84 -4.40 8.96
N SER A 195 -23.08 -4.21 9.41
CA SER A 195 -24.19 -5.13 9.12
C SER A 195 -24.46 -5.26 7.62
N GLU A 196 -24.49 -4.15 6.89
CA GLU A 196 -24.66 -4.17 5.43
C GLU A 196 -23.43 -4.76 4.72
N LEU A 197 -22.20 -4.48 5.20
CA LEU A 197 -20.99 -5.13 4.69
C LEU A 197 -21.04 -6.66 4.86
N ILE A 198 -21.41 -7.16 6.05
CA ILE A 198 -21.52 -8.59 6.29
C ILE A 198 -22.57 -9.19 5.36
N LYS A 199 -23.76 -8.62 5.29
CA LYS A 199 -24.84 -9.05 4.38
C LYS A 199 -24.38 -9.09 2.92
N PHE A 200 -23.59 -8.12 2.50
CA PHE A 200 -22.97 -8.08 1.18
C PHE A 200 -22.06 -9.30 0.95
N LEU A 201 -21.19 -9.59 1.92
CA LEU A 201 -20.18 -10.66 1.83
C LEU A 201 -20.76 -12.07 2.02
N GLU A 202 -21.85 -12.23 2.80
CA GLU A 202 -22.55 -13.50 3.00
C GLU A 202 -22.94 -14.15 1.67
N THR A 203 -23.37 -13.34 0.69
CA THR A 203 -23.78 -13.83 -0.64
C THR A 203 -22.63 -14.45 -1.46
N ASN A 204 -21.38 -14.23 -1.04
CA ASN A 204 -20.17 -14.64 -1.73
C ASN A 204 -19.26 -15.54 -0.86
N LYS A 205 -19.78 -16.10 0.23
CA LYS A 205 -19.01 -17.01 1.09
C LYS A 205 -18.59 -18.30 0.39
N THR A 206 -17.40 -18.77 0.76
CA THR A 206 -16.95 -20.13 0.43
C THR A 206 -16.84 -20.94 1.73
N GLY A 207 -17.81 -21.84 1.94
CA GLY A 207 -17.97 -22.51 3.23
C GLY A 207 -18.28 -21.50 4.33
N ASN A 208 -17.47 -21.51 5.40
CA ASN A 208 -17.65 -20.60 6.54
C ASN A 208 -16.78 -19.33 6.48
N LYS A 209 -16.06 -19.10 5.37
CA LYS A 209 -15.13 -17.97 5.24
C LYS A 209 -15.67 -16.92 4.28
N PHE A 210 -15.50 -15.65 4.65
CA PHE A 210 -15.76 -14.52 3.76
C PHE A 210 -14.79 -14.52 2.55
N PRO A 211 -15.23 -14.01 1.40
CA PRO A 211 -14.34 -13.83 0.26
C PRO A 211 -13.28 -12.76 0.59
N PRO A 212 -12.07 -12.82 0.01
CA PRO A 212 -11.10 -11.75 0.14
C PRO A 212 -11.60 -10.45 -0.48
N LEU A 213 -11.24 -9.35 0.15
CA LEU A 213 -11.45 -7.98 -0.31
C LEU A 213 -10.21 -7.54 -1.09
N PHE A 214 -10.38 -7.17 -2.35
CA PHE A 214 -9.30 -6.71 -3.20
C PHE A 214 -9.25 -5.19 -3.24
N THR A 215 -8.07 -4.64 -2.97
CA THR A 215 -7.79 -3.20 -3.02
C THR A 215 -6.38 -2.96 -3.55
N THR A 216 -6.02 -1.71 -3.81
CA THR A 216 -4.65 -1.39 -4.22
C THR A 216 -3.68 -1.53 -3.05
N LYS A 217 -2.44 -1.95 -3.32
CA LYS A 217 -1.44 -2.26 -2.28
C LYS A 217 -1.25 -1.13 -1.25
N ASN A 218 -1.30 0.12 -1.72
CA ASN A 218 -1.11 1.31 -0.87
C ASN A 218 -2.33 1.61 0.03
N LEU A 219 -3.50 1.06 -0.29
CA LEU A 219 -4.74 1.29 0.46
C LEU A 219 -5.08 0.17 1.46
N ILE A 220 -4.34 -0.94 1.47
CA ILE A 220 -4.50 -2.02 2.45
C ILE A 220 -4.61 -1.48 3.89
N PRO A 221 -3.68 -0.66 4.42
CA PRO A 221 -3.78 -0.18 5.81
C PRO A 221 -4.96 0.79 6.04
N VAL A 222 -5.44 1.45 4.98
CA VAL A 222 -6.61 2.33 5.04
C VAL A 222 -7.89 1.50 5.17
N VAL A 223 -7.99 0.42 4.38
CA VAL A 223 -9.09 -0.55 4.47
C VAL A 223 -9.09 -1.25 5.82
N GLU A 224 -7.93 -1.69 6.31
CA GLU A 224 -7.79 -2.27 7.66
C GLU A 224 -8.31 -1.31 8.74
N SER A 225 -7.95 -0.03 8.67
CA SER A 225 -8.43 0.98 9.62
C SER A 225 -9.95 1.15 9.62
N LEU A 226 -10.58 1.09 8.45
CA LEU A 226 -12.05 1.11 8.34
C LEU A 226 -12.68 -0.13 8.98
N LEU A 227 -12.16 -1.32 8.66
CA LEU A 227 -12.69 -2.57 9.20
C LEU A 227 -12.52 -2.67 10.71
N ILE A 228 -11.39 -2.20 11.27
CA ILE A 228 -11.19 -2.11 12.72
C ILE A 228 -12.31 -1.29 13.36
N LYS A 229 -12.60 -0.09 12.85
CA LYS A 229 -13.67 0.77 13.38
C LYS A 229 -15.05 0.11 13.31
N MET A 230 -15.34 -0.61 12.22
CA MET A 230 -16.59 -1.35 12.08
C MET A 230 -16.68 -2.52 13.07
N VAL A 231 -15.60 -3.28 13.24
CA VAL A 231 -15.56 -4.48 14.08
C VAL A 231 -15.59 -4.15 15.58
N GLU A 232 -14.90 -3.08 16.00
CA GLU A 232 -14.85 -2.65 17.41
C GLU A 232 -16.25 -2.38 18.00
N VAL A 233 -17.19 -1.93 17.16
CA VAL A 233 -18.59 -1.66 17.58
C VAL A 233 -19.44 -2.94 17.62
N ASN A 234 -19.02 -4.01 16.94
CA ASN A 234 -19.83 -5.22 16.72
C ASN A 234 -19.26 -6.51 17.34
N ASN A 235 -18.22 -6.41 18.18
CA ASN A 235 -17.57 -7.57 18.84
C ASN A 235 -17.07 -8.67 17.87
N GLY A 236 -16.78 -8.32 16.61
CA GLY A 236 -16.23 -9.24 15.61
C GLY A 236 -14.71 -9.39 15.71
N SER A 237 -14.11 -10.07 14.73
CA SER A 237 -12.66 -10.16 14.57
C SER A 237 -12.24 -9.62 13.20
N VAL A 238 -11.32 -8.66 13.18
CA VAL A 238 -10.76 -8.12 11.91
C VAL A 238 -10.02 -9.20 11.12
N ASN A 239 -9.50 -10.23 11.81
CA ASN A 239 -8.83 -11.36 11.17
C ASN A 239 -9.77 -12.23 10.33
N ASP A 240 -11.09 -12.00 10.38
CA ASP A 240 -12.07 -12.70 9.55
C ASP A 240 -12.07 -12.17 8.11
N PHE A 241 -11.45 -11.01 7.87
CA PHE A 241 -11.34 -10.36 6.57
C PHE A 241 -9.92 -10.52 6.02
N LEU A 242 -9.82 -11.05 4.80
CA LEU A 242 -8.56 -11.08 4.06
C LEU A 242 -8.55 -9.91 3.08
N ILE A 243 -7.51 -9.08 3.13
CA ILE A 243 -7.34 -7.94 2.22
C ILE A 243 -6.17 -8.24 1.29
N TYR A 244 -6.45 -8.37 -0.01
CA TYR A 244 -5.48 -8.75 -1.03
C TYR A 244 -5.28 -7.65 -2.06
N SER A 245 -4.13 -7.70 -2.75
CA SER A 245 -3.79 -6.78 -3.83
C SER A 245 -4.62 -7.07 -5.08
N ILE A 246 -5.32 -6.04 -5.57
CA ILE A 246 -6.05 -6.09 -6.84
C ILE A 246 -5.11 -6.15 -8.04
N GLU A 247 -3.91 -5.58 -7.93
CA GLU A 247 -2.86 -5.61 -8.95
C GLU A 247 -2.40 -7.06 -9.21
N ALA A 248 -2.24 -7.84 -8.13
CA ALA A 248 -1.93 -9.27 -8.23
C ALA A 248 -3.06 -10.06 -8.89
N LEU A 249 -4.31 -9.76 -8.52
CA LEU A 249 -5.48 -10.37 -9.16
C LEU A 249 -5.55 -10.02 -10.66
N PHE A 250 -5.35 -8.75 -11.01
CA PHE A 250 -5.34 -8.26 -12.39
C PHE A 250 -4.28 -8.99 -13.23
N GLY A 251 -3.03 -9.03 -12.76
CA GLY A 251 -1.95 -9.72 -13.47
C GLY A 251 -2.25 -11.21 -13.70
N ALA A 252 -2.78 -11.88 -12.68
CA ALA A 252 -3.13 -13.29 -12.77
C ALA A 252 -4.33 -13.56 -13.71
N LEU A 253 -5.39 -12.76 -13.63
CA LEU A 253 -6.56 -12.86 -14.53
C LEU A 253 -6.16 -12.61 -15.99
N ARG A 254 -5.37 -11.56 -16.24
CA ARG A 254 -4.88 -11.23 -17.59
C ARG A 254 -4.03 -12.37 -18.14
N ASN A 255 -3.09 -12.90 -17.35
CA ASN A 255 -2.24 -14.00 -17.79
C ASN A 255 -3.05 -15.26 -18.09
N ALA A 256 -4.05 -15.57 -17.26
CA ALA A 256 -4.97 -16.68 -17.50
C ALA A 256 -5.84 -16.49 -18.76
N ALA A 257 -6.33 -15.27 -18.99
CA ALA A 257 -7.12 -14.93 -20.17
C ALA A 257 -6.32 -15.11 -21.47
N VAL A 258 -5.07 -14.66 -21.46
CA VAL A 258 -4.20 -14.65 -22.64
C VAL A 258 -3.63 -16.04 -22.95
N GLN A 259 -3.48 -16.92 -21.96
CA GLN A 259 -2.83 -18.24 -22.07
C GLN A 259 -3.27 -19.10 -23.28
N LYS A 260 -4.54 -19.02 -23.69
CA LYS A 260 -5.08 -19.80 -24.82
C LYS A 260 -4.76 -19.19 -26.20
N VAL A 261 -4.44 -17.91 -26.26
CA VAL A 261 -4.28 -17.12 -27.50
C VAL A 261 -2.81 -16.71 -27.72
N ASP A 262 -2.09 -16.41 -26.64
CA ASP A 262 -0.73 -15.92 -26.65
C ASP A 262 -0.01 -16.38 -25.37
N ASN A 263 1.24 -16.84 -25.49
CA ASN A 263 1.98 -17.39 -24.35
C ASN A 263 2.78 -16.32 -23.58
N ARG A 264 2.57 -15.04 -23.87
CA ARG A 264 3.22 -13.93 -23.16
C ARG A 264 2.52 -13.63 -21.84
N SER A 265 3.02 -14.19 -20.74
CA SER A 265 2.67 -13.76 -19.39
C SER A 265 3.41 -12.48 -19.00
N ILE A 266 2.78 -11.66 -18.16
CA ILE A 266 3.42 -10.49 -17.56
C ILE A 266 3.78 -10.76 -16.10
N PRO A 267 4.93 -10.26 -15.61
CA PRO A 267 5.28 -10.33 -14.19
C PRO A 267 4.42 -9.36 -13.36
N LEU A 268 4.33 -9.61 -12.05
CA LEU A 268 3.54 -8.80 -11.11
C LEU A 268 3.90 -7.30 -11.17
N ILE A 269 5.19 -6.97 -11.26
CA ILE A 269 5.64 -5.57 -11.33
C ILE A 269 5.09 -4.81 -12.54
N VAL A 270 4.92 -5.50 -13.68
CA VAL A 270 4.30 -4.91 -14.88
C VAL A 270 2.81 -4.74 -14.66
N ALA A 271 2.14 -5.72 -14.03
CA ALA A 271 0.73 -5.61 -13.67
C ALA A 271 0.48 -4.44 -12.71
N GLU A 272 1.31 -4.25 -11.68
CA GLU A 272 1.26 -3.13 -10.74
C GLU A 272 1.41 -1.78 -11.46
N ASN A 273 2.42 -1.65 -12.33
CA ASN A 273 2.66 -0.41 -13.06
C ASN A 273 1.53 -0.07 -14.04
N GLU A 274 1.02 -1.06 -14.78
CA GLU A 274 -0.08 -0.85 -15.71
C GLU A 274 -1.39 -0.49 -15.00
N PHE A 275 -1.70 -1.17 -13.90
CA PHE A 275 -2.93 -0.90 -13.14
C PHE A 275 -2.90 0.49 -12.49
N SER A 276 -1.72 0.95 -12.06
CA SER A 276 -1.52 2.27 -11.43
C SER A 276 -1.76 3.46 -12.37
N LYS A 277 -1.76 3.25 -13.69
CA LYS A 277 -1.99 4.34 -14.66
C LYS A 277 -3.41 4.92 -14.59
N ASP A 278 -4.38 4.13 -14.11
CA ASP A 278 -5.80 4.50 -14.05
C ASP A 278 -6.26 5.31 -15.27
N PHE A 279 -6.07 4.76 -16.47
CA PHE A 279 -6.28 5.49 -17.73
C PHE A 279 -7.75 5.94 -17.96
N LEU A 280 -8.68 5.46 -17.13
CA LEU A 280 -10.10 5.82 -17.12
C LEU A 280 -10.42 6.94 -16.11
N CYS A 281 -9.42 7.52 -15.42
CA CYS A 281 -9.61 8.46 -14.31
C CYS A 281 -10.47 9.69 -14.65
N ASN A 282 -10.42 10.14 -15.91
CA ASN A 282 -11.13 11.32 -16.40
C ASN A 282 -12.58 11.04 -16.87
N ILE A 283 -13.01 9.77 -16.85
CA ILE A 283 -14.33 9.40 -17.34
C ILE A 283 -15.37 9.63 -16.24
N ARG A 284 -16.55 10.10 -16.66
CA ARG A 284 -17.66 10.51 -15.80
C ARG A 284 -18.87 9.59 -15.97
N GLY A 285 -19.86 9.75 -15.09
CA GLY A 285 -21.16 9.07 -15.19
C GLY A 285 -21.27 7.81 -14.34
N PHE A 286 -20.36 7.63 -13.38
CA PHE A 286 -20.35 6.45 -12.52
C PHE A 286 -19.96 6.70 -11.05
N GLU A 287 -19.72 7.97 -10.71
CA GLU A 287 -19.56 8.51 -9.36
C GLU A 287 -20.84 8.41 -8.49
N CYS A 288 -20.72 8.80 -7.22
CA CYS A 288 -21.85 8.95 -6.32
C CYS A 288 -22.55 10.30 -6.51
N ASP A 289 -23.75 10.46 -5.95
CA ASP A 289 -24.54 11.68 -6.14
C ASP A 289 -23.82 12.93 -5.61
N PHE A 290 -23.10 12.82 -4.49
CA PHE A 290 -22.27 13.89 -3.96
C PHE A 290 -21.19 14.32 -4.97
N HIS A 291 -20.37 13.39 -5.44
CA HIS A 291 -19.28 13.68 -6.39
C HIS A 291 -19.78 14.07 -7.78
N LYS A 292 -21.01 13.70 -8.13
CA LYS A 292 -21.70 14.17 -9.34
C LYS A 292 -22.03 15.66 -9.24
N ILE A 293 -22.50 16.12 -8.08
CA ILE A 293 -22.85 17.54 -7.86
C ILE A 293 -21.60 18.43 -7.90
N ILE A 294 -20.51 18.01 -7.25
CA ILE A 294 -19.27 18.79 -7.20
C ILE A 294 -18.33 18.55 -8.40
N ASP A 295 -18.76 17.72 -9.36
CA ASP A 295 -18.03 17.38 -10.58
C ASP A 295 -16.61 16.79 -10.35
N MET A 296 -16.48 15.95 -9.32
CA MET A 296 -15.20 15.34 -8.90
C MET A 296 -15.26 13.80 -8.91
N SER A 297 -15.49 13.22 -10.09
CA SER A 297 -15.63 11.76 -10.25
C SER A 297 -14.32 10.97 -10.03
N GLN A 298 -13.15 11.59 -10.26
CA GLN A 298 -11.87 10.89 -10.27
C GLN A 298 -11.50 10.29 -8.91
N TYR A 299 -11.88 10.94 -7.82
CA TYR A 299 -11.56 10.49 -6.46
C TYR A 299 -12.70 9.76 -5.78
N CYS A 300 -13.89 9.70 -6.36
CA CYS A 300 -15.03 9.01 -5.76
C CYS A 300 -14.76 7.50 -5.61
N SER A 301 -14.97 6.95 -4.41
CA SER A 301 -14.74 5.52 -4.13
C SER A 301 -15.59 4.62 -5.02
N LYS A 302 -16.87 5.00 -5.25
CA LYS A 302 -17.79 4.29 -6.16
C LYS A 302 -17.31 4.31 -7.61
N SER A 303 -16.70 5.41 -8.01
CA SER A 303 -16.13 5.59 -9.34
C SER A 303 -14.87 4.72 -9.51
N ILE A 304 -13.98 4.74 -8.52
CA ILE A 304 -12.72 4.00 -8.52
C ILE A 304 -12.95 2.48 -8.65
N VAL A 305 -13.83 1.89 -7.82
CA VAL A 305 -14.09 0.43 -7.90
C VAL A 305 -14.68 0.02 -9.26
N LYS A 306 -15.43 0.91 -9.92
CA LYS A 306 -15.92 0.66 -11.28
C LYS A 306 -14.81 0.73 -12.32
N ARG A 307 -13.93 1.74 -12.24
CA ARG A 307 -12.76 1.86 -13.12
C ARG A 307 -11.84 0.66 -13.00
N TRP A 308 -11.62 0.13 -11.80
CA TRP A 308 -10.89 -1.12 -11.62
C TRP A 308 -11.50 -2.29 -12.40
N GLY A 309 -12.83 -2.45 -12.33
CA GLY A 309 -13.54 -3.45 -13.12
C GLY A 309 -13.38 -3.25 -14.62
N PHE A 310 -13.57 -2.03 -15.11
CA PHE A 310 -13.41 -1.69 -16.53
C PHE A 310 -11.99 -1.93 -17.03
N THR A 311 -10.98 -1.56 -16.24
CA THR A 311 -9.57 -1.85 -16.55
C THR A 311 -9.36 -3.36 -16.67
N ILE A 312 -9.84 -4.17 -15.73
CA ILE A 312 -9.69 -5.64 -15.83
C ILE A 312 -10.40 -6.17 -17.09
N CYS A 313 -11.60 -5.69 -17.38
CA CYS A 313 -12.35 -6.10 -18.58
C CYS A 313 -11.63 -5.74 -19.88
N ASP A 314 -11.09 -4.53 -20.01
CA ASP A 314 -10.37 -4.06 -21.21
C ASP A 314 -9.19 -4.99 -21.56
N TYR A 315 -8.44 -5.43 -20.55
CA TYR A 315 -7.29 -6.31 -20.73
C TYR A 315 -7.64 -7.81 -20.83
N CYS A 316 -8.82 -8.26 -20.39
CA CYS A 316 -9.15 -9.68 -20.28
C CYS A 316 -10.24 -10.14 -21.25
N CYS A 317 -11.32 -9.38 -21.42
CA CYS A 317 -12.55 -9.85 -22.07
C CYS A 317 -12.33 -10.25 -23.53
N GLN A 318 -11.51 -9.51 -24.27
CA GLN A 318 -11.22 -9.83 -25.67
C GLN A 318 -10.59 -11.22 -25.83
N TYR A 319 -9.69 -11.63 -24.92
CA TYR A 319 -9.02 -12.93 -24.99
C TYR A 319 -9.93 -14.10 -24.57
N LEU A 320 -11.01 -13.79 -23.86
CA LEU A 320 -11.99 -14.77 -23.39
C LEU A 320 -13.25 -14.83 -24.27
N ASN A 321 -13.27 -14.11 -25.39
CA ASN A 321 -14.44 -13.93 -26.26
C ASN A 321 -15.68 -13.44 -25.48
N ILE A 322 -15.46 -12.54 -24.52
CA ILE A 322 -16.53 -11.85 -23.81
C ILE A 322 -16.81 -10.53 -24.53
N GLU A 323 -18.06 -10.31 -24.92
CA GLU A 323 -18.50 -9.06 -25.53
C GLU A 323 -18.42 -7.91 -24.51
N LEU A 324 -17.75 -6.83 -24.91
CA LEU A 324 -17.70 -5.61 -24.09
C LEU A 324 -19.03 -4.88 -24.23
N ILE A 325 -19.75 -4.76 -23.11
CA ILE A 325 -21.06 -4.10 -23.04
C ILE A 325 -20.87 -2.76 -22.33
N GLU A 326 -21.33 -1.69 -22.95
CA GLU A 326 -21.26 -0.34 -22.37
C GLU A 326 -22.01 -0.22 -21.05
N GLY A 327 -21.38 0.45 -20.08
CA GLY A 327 -21.85 0.59 -18.71
C GLY A 327 -21.67 -0.65 -17.84
N VAL A 328 -21.25 -1.78 -18.42
CA VAL A 328 -21.03 -3.06 -17.72
C VAL A 328 -19.54 -3.41 -17.71
N HIS A 329 -18.93 -3.49 -18.89
CA HIS A 329 -17.54 -3.89 -19.10
C HIS A 329 -16.64 -2.72 -19.49
N CYS A 330 -17.20 -1.72 -20.16
CA CYS A 330 -16.54 -0.48 -20.52
C CYS A 330 -17.43 0.71 -20.13
N PRO A 331 -16.88 1.92 -19.99
CA PRO A 331 -17.68 3.12 -19.82
C PRO A 331 -18.67 3.33 -20.98
N LYS A 332 -19.80 3.98 -20.71
CA LYS A 332 -20.71 4.41 -21.77
C LYS A 332 -20.06 5.52 -22.59
N GLU A 333 -20.15 5.45 -23.91
CA GLU A 333 -19.71 6.57 -24.73
C GLU A 333 -20.61 7.78 -24.43
N THR A 334 -20.04 8.77 -23.76
CA THR A 334 -20.70 10.07 -23.62
C THR A 334 -20.37 10.83 -24.89
N SER A 335 -21.33 10.91 -25.81
CA SER A 335 -21.22 11.77 -26.99
C SER A 335 -21.03 13.21 -26.51
N PHE A 336 -19.79 13.72 -26.61
CA PHE A 336 -19.41 15.10 -26.25
C PHE A 336 -20.01 16.19 -27.16
N LEU A 337 -21.07 15.88 -27.90
CA LEU A 337 -21.77 16.82 -28.76
C LEU A 337 -23.26 16.81 -28.41
N GLN A 338 -23.76 17.99 -28.04
CA GLN A 338 -25.15 18.33 -27.68
C GLN A 338 -25.53 18.17 -26.20
N SER A 339 -25.05 19.09 -25.36
CA SER A 339 -25.86 19.62 -24.26
C SER A 339 -26.40 20.99 -24.66
N THR A 340 -27.52 21.00 -25.41
CA THR A 340 -28.47 22.11 -25.32
C THR A 340 -29.58 21.65 -24.38
N ASP A 341 -29.66 22.39 -23.28
CA ASP A 341 -30.74 22.49 -22.29
C ASP A 341 -32.03 21.73 -22.61
N GLN A 342 -32.44 20.88 -21.67
CA GLN A 342 -33.84 20.79 -21.26
C GLN A 342 -33.96 20.16 -19.87
N ASP A 343 -34.22 21.05 -18.91
CA ASP A 343 -34.67 20.76 -17.55
C ASP A 343 -36.08 20.17 -17.53
N THR A 344 -36.32 19.17 -16.67
CA THR A 344 -37.56 19.11 -15.87
C THR A 344 -37.44 18.13 -14.69
N SER A 345 -37.17 18.66 -13.50
CA SER A 345 -37.84 18.37 -12.20
C SER A 345 -36.89 18.73 -11.04
N ILE A 346 -36.88 20.00 -10.63
CA ILE A 346 -35.98 20.53 -9.60
C ILE A 346 -36.81 21.37 -8.62
N GLN A 347 -37.19 20.79 -7.49
CA GLN A 347 -37.64 21.56 -6.31
C GLN A 347 -36.96 21.11 -5.01
N GLU A 348 -36.45 19.87 -4.93
CA GLU A 348 -35.65 19.40 -3.79
C GLU A 348 -34.13 19.55 -4.02
N ILE A 349 -33.67 19.46 -5.29
CA ILE A 349 -32.25 19.58 -5.67
C ILE A 349 -31.71 21.02 -5.52
N THR A 350 -32.56 22.04 -5.66
CA THR A 350 -32.15 23.45 -5.54
C THR A 350 -31.64 23.82 -4.15
N ASN A 351 -32.23 23.26 -3.10
CA ASN A 351 -31.84 23.61 -1.72
C ASN A 351 -30.46 23.04 -1.35
N ILE A 352 -30.13 21.84 -1.83
CA ILE A 352 -28.81 21.21 -1.65
C ILE A 352 -27.75 21.97 -2.45
N ASP A 353 -28.05 22.32 -3.70
CA ASP A 353 -27.13 23.01 -4.61
C ASP A 353 -26.78 24.44 -4.13
N ILE A 354 -27.73 25.13 -3.49
CA ILE A 354 -27.50 26.45 -2.85
C ILE A 354 -26.60 26.31 -1.61
N HIS A 355 -26.80 25.28 -0.77
CA HIS A 355 -26.04 25.11 0.46
C HIS A 355 -24.58 24.72 0.20
N ILE A 356 -24.32 23.87 -0.81
CA ILE A 356 -22.96 23.47 -1.21
C ILE A 356 -22.21 24.65 -1.84
N LYS A 357 -22.88 25.48 -2.66
CA LYS A 357 -22.27 26.69 -3.23
C LYS A 357 -21.88 27.72 -2.16
N HIS A 358 -22.65 27.84 -1.07
CA HIS A 358 -22.33 28.75 0.03
C HIS A 358 -21.08 28.34 0.83
N LEU A 359 -20.80 27.03 0.97
CA LEU A 359 -19.59 26.54 1.66
C LEU A 359 -18.30 26.84 0.87
N ASN A 360 -18.37 26.90 -0.46
CA ASN A 360 -17.22 27.18 -1.33
C ASN A 360 -16.81 28.68 -1.42
N ILE A 361 -17.61 29.62 -0.89
CA ILE A 361 -17.31 31.07 -0.99
C ILE A 361 -16.15 31.50 -0.08
N ASN A 362 -15.74 30.70 0.90
CA ASN A 362 -14.63 31.01 1.81
C ASN A 362 -13.23 30.92 1.17
N ASP A 363 -13.11 30.45 -0.08
CA ASP A 363 -11.83 30.25 -0.77
C ASP A 363 -11.12 31.55 -1.22
N LYS A 364 -11.82 32.69 -1.24
CA LYS A 364 -11.20 33.97 -1.65
C LYS A 364 -10.23 34.54 -0.61
N ILE A 365 -10.46 34.30 0.68
CA ILE A 365 -9.64 34.86 1.78
C ILE A 365 -8.31 34.10 1.94
N SER A 366 -8.24 32.83 1.52
CA SER A 366 -7.05 31.96 1.62
C SER A 366 -5.95 32.31 0.60
N LYS A 367 -6.33 32.77 -0.60
CA LYS A 367 -5.37 33.09 -1.69
C LYS A 367 -4.53 34.34 -1.40
N GLU A 368 -5.10 35.36 -0.75
CA GLU A 368 -4.36 36.57 -0.35
C GLU A 368 -3.32 36.28 0.73
N TYR A 369 -3.62 35.39 1.68
CA TYR A 369 -2.67 35.01 2.73
C TYR A 369 -1.49 34.21 2.16
N LYS A 370 -1.74 33.25 1.26
CA LYS A 370 -0.68 32.46 0.57
C LYS A 370 0.29 33.34 -0.24
N ASN A 371 -0.20 34.41 -0.86
CA ASN A 371 0.62 35.33 -1.66
C ASN A 371 1.52 36.25 -0.80
N ASN A 372 1.14 36.52 0.45
CA ASN A 372 1.95 37.35 1.35
C ASN A 372 3.07 36.54 2.02
N THR A 373 2.82 35.28 2.39
CA THR A 373 3.84 34.41 3.03
C THR A 373 4.95 33.99 2.05
N SER A 374 4.60 33.78 0.78
CA SER A 374 5.55 33.40 -0.28
C SER A 374 6.54 34.54 -0.63
N LYS A 375 6.09 35.79 -0.63
CA LYS A 375 6.97 36.97 -0.81
C LYS A 375 7.97 37.14 0.34
N GLN A 376 7.59 36.75 1.55
CA GLN A 376 8.43 36.90 2.74
C GLN A 376 9.52 35.82 2.83
N ASN A 377 9.24 34.60 2.37
CA ASN A 377 10.22 33.51 2.31
C ASN A 377 11.29 33.76 1.23
N TYR A 378 10.90 34.25 0.05
CA TYR A 378 11.85 34.56 -1.04
C TYR A 378 12.89 35.63 -0.65
N SER A 379 12.48 36.63 0.14
CA SER A 379 13.40 37.67 0.63
C SER A 379 14.36 37.18 1.72
N ASN A 380 14.03 36.12 2.46
CA ASN A 380 14.91 35.54 3.48
C ASN A 380 15.91 34.57 2.85
N ASP A 381 15.49 33.78 1.85
CA ASP A 381 16.37 32.84 1.13
C ASP A 381 17.47 33.58 0.34
N GLN A 382 17.15 34.75 -0.25
CA GLN A 382 18.17 35.59 -0.90
C GLN A 382 19.21 36.17 0.06
N ARG A 383 18.89 36.35 1.35
CA ARG A 383 19.87 36.82 2.36
C ARG A 383 20.78 35.69 2.81
N GLN A 384 20.28 34.46 2.86
CA GLN A 384 21.04 33.30 3.31
C GLN A 384 22.03 32.77 2.26
N CYS A 385 21.73 32.92 0.96
CA CYS A 385 22.65 32.55 -0.12
C CYS A 385 23.92 33.43 -0.20
N ASN A 386 23.92 34.63 0.38
CA ASN A 386 25.07 35.54 0.31
C ASN A 386 26.12 35.30 1.42
N GLU A 387 25.88 34.38 2.37
CA GLU A 387 26.75 34.17 3.54
C GLU A 387 27.50 32.82 3.57
N ILE A 388 27.42 31.98 2.53
CA ILE A 388 28.03 30.64 2.56
C ILE A 388 29.38 30.62 1.82
N LYS A 389 30.48 30.35 2.55
CA LYS A 389 31.81 30.08 1.96
C LYS A 389 31.84 28.69 1.29
N PRO A 390 32.59 28.52 0.18
CA PRO A 390 32.59 27.30 -0.60
C PRO A 390 33.23 26.12 0.15
N LEU A 391 32.62 24.94 0.04
CA LEU A 391 33.10 23.66 0.58
C LEU A 391 33.79 22.86 -0.53
N ASP A 392 34.98 22.33 -0.25
CA ASP A 392 35.69 21.40 -1.13
C ASP A 392 35.22 19.96 -0.90
N ILE A 393 34.80 19.29 -1.98
CA ILE A 393 34.38 17.89 -1.98
C ILE A 393 35.57 17.02 -2.41
N ILE A 394 36.00 16.09 -1.55
CA ILE A 394 37.04 15.11 -1.87
C ILE A 394 36.37 13.79 -2.26
N ASP A 395 36.61 13.36 -3.51
CA ASP A 395 36.13 12.09 -4.08
C ASP A 395 37.15 10.96 -3.84
N HIS A 396 36.72 9.87 -3.21
CA HIS A 396 37.52 8.69 -2.89
C HIS A 396 36.98 7.43 -3.59
N CYS A 397 37.02 7.41 -4.93
CA CYS A 397 36.75 6.20 -5.71
C CYS A 397 37.87 5.93 -6.75
N LYS A 398 39.05 5.49 -6.30
CA LYS A 398 40.06 4.83 -7.15
C LYS A 398 40.80 3.71 -6.41
N ALA A 399 40.25 2.50 -6.48
CA ALA A 399 40.89 1.17 -6.42
C ALA A 399 39.72 0.18 -6.25
N SER A 400 39.48 -0.84 -7.06
CA SER A 400 40.37 -1.76 -7.76
C SER A 400 39.56 -2.47 -8.86
N THR A 401 40.10 -2.49 -10.08
CA THR A 401 39.59 -3.28 -11.21
C THR A 401 39.89 -4.77 -11.02
N SER A 402 38.86 -5.61 -11.04
CA SER A 402 38.98 -7.01 -11.40
C SER A 402 37.74 -7.49 -12.15
N THR A 403 38.00 -7.92 -13.38
CA THR A 403 37.11 -8.42 -14.43
C THR A 403 36.34 -9.68 -14.01
N SER A 404 35.02 -9.73 -14.24
CA SER A 404 34.35 -10.85 -14.94
C SER A 404 32.82 -10.78 -14.94
N GLN A 405 32.29 -10.94 -16.16
CA GLN A 405 30.99 -11.51 -16.56
C GLN A 405 29.73 -10.63 -16.44
N ASN A 406 29.48 -9.93 -17.56
CA ASN A 406 28.18 -9.42 -17.97
C ASN A 406 27.15 -10.56 -18.03
N LEU A 407 26.20 -10.59 -17.11
CA LEU A 407 24.89 -11.19 -17.29
C LEU A 407 23.93 -10.05 -17.65
N THR A 408 23.80 -9.80 -18.94
CA THR A 408 22.79 -8.89 -19.49
C THR A 408 21.42 -9.47 -19.19
N LEU A 409 20.75 -8.96 -18.14
CA LEU A 409 19.33 -9.17 -17.95
C LEU A 409 18.60 -8.47 -19.09
N ASN A 410 18.26 -9.23 -20.13
CA ASN A 410 17.37 -8.81 -21.20
C ASN A 410 15.96 -8.61 -20.62
N ILE A 411 15.71 -7.43 -20.05
CA ILE A 411 14.35 -6.98 -19.76
C ILE A 411 13.74 -6.65 -21.12
N SER A 412 12.90 -7.52 -21.63
CA SER A 412 12.10 -7.22 -22.82
C SER A 412 11.26 -5.98 -22.52
N THR A 413 11.55 -4.86 -23.17
CA THR A 413 10.64 -3.71 -23.26
C THR A 413 9.44 -4.11 -24.11
N CYS A 414 8.56 -4.92 -23.53
CA CYS A 414 7.31 -5.31 -24.18
C CYS A 414 6.29 -4.22 -23.88
N SER A 415 6.11 -3.30 -24.83
CA SER A 415 4.99 -2.36 -24.78
C SER A 415 3.70 -3.17 -24.67
N MET A 416 2.93 -2.94 -23.60
CA MET A 416 1.58 -3.47 -23.49
C MET A 416 0.74 -2.93 -24.64
N ARG A 417 -0.28 -3.71 -25.04
CA ARG A 417 -1.25 -3.23 -26.03
C ARG A 417 -1.91 -1.96 -25.49
N ILE A 418 -2.05 -0.97 -26.36
CA ILE A 418 -2.80 0.26 -26.06
C ILE A 418 -4.25 -0.15 -25.74
N PRO A 419 -4.82 0.27 -24.58
CA PRO A 419 -6.20 -0.02 -24.21
C PRO A 419 -7.17 0.28 -25.36
N ASN A 420 -8.14 -0.60 -25.58
CA ASN A 420 -9.09 -0.45 -26.70
C ASN A 420 -10.10 0.68 -26.45
N THR A 421 -10.24 1.10 -25.21
CA THR A 421 -11.23 2.07 -24.72
C THR A 421 -10.71 3.52 -24.68
N ILE A 422 -9.56 3.81 -25.30
CA ILE A 422 -9.07 5.20 -25.43
C ILE A 422 -9.97 5.96 -26.44
N PRO A 423 -10.52 7.13 -26.10
CA PRO A 423 -11.18 8.00 -27.07
C PRO A 423 -10.22 8.31 -28.23
N GLN A 424 -10.69 8.22 -29.49
CA GLN A 424 -9.87 8.39 -30.70
C GLN A 424 -9.09 9.73 -30.80
N THR A 425 -9.33 10.68 -29.88
CA THR A 425 -8.61 11.97 -29.79
C THR A 425 -7.16 11.86 -29.28
N LEU A 426 -6.71 10.69 -28.82
CA LEU A 426 -5.31 10.46 -28.37
C LEU A 426 -4.45 9.65 -29.36
N ILE A 427 -4.99 9.23 -30.51
CA ILE A 427 -4.27 8.40 -31.51
C ILE A 427 -3.50 9.27 -32.53
N GLY A 428 -3.69 10.60 -32.52
CA GLY A 428 -3.14 11.53 -33.51
C GLY A 428 -1.78 12.14 -33.17
N VAL A 429 -0.78 11.37 -32.75
CA VAL A 429 0.64 11.77 -32.91
C VAL A 429 1.42 10.55 -33.37
N GLN A 430 1.26 10.25 -34.66
CA GLN A 430 2.13 9.31 -35.33
C GLN A 430 3.46 10.03 -35.60
N GLU A 431 4.53 9.60 -34.93
CA GLU A 431 5.89 10.05 -35.19
C GLU A 431 6.24 9.75 -36.65
N ASN A 432 6.22 10.78 -37.49
CA ASN A 432 6.94 10.77 -38.76
C ASN A 432 8.43 10.80 -38.43
N ILE A 433 9.05 9.62 -38.41
CA ILE A 433 10.51 9.49 -38.45
C ILE A 433 10.91 9.57 -39.93
N ASP A 434 11.25 10.76 -40.39
CA ASP A 434 12.06 10.95 -41.60
C ASP A 434 13.56 10.85 -41.21
N PRO A 435 14.36 9.97 -41.84
CA PRO A 435 15.76 9.79 -41.45
C PRO A 435 16.68 10.51 -42.44
N CYS A 436 17.00 11.79 -42.22
CA CYS A 436 18.22 12.39 -42.79
C CYS A 436 18.46 13.82 -42.28
N VAL A 437 19.41 14.01 -41.35
CA VAL A 437 20.17 15.27 -41.27
C VAL A 437 21.60 14.93 -40.83
N ASP A 438 22.52 15.04 -41.78
CA ASP A 438 23.97 14.99 -41.59
C ASP A 438 24.43 16.10 -40.63
N PHE A 439 25.22 15.74 -39.62
CA PHE A 439 25.93 16.71 -38.76
C PHE A 439 27.24 17.15 -39.44
N PRO A 440 27.54 18.45 -39.54
CA PRO A 440 28.84 18.93 -39.99
C PRO A 440 29.87 18.90 -38.85
N PRO A 441 31.17 18.65 -39.13
CA PRO A 441 32.21 18.58 -38.10
C PRO A 441 32.81 19.97 -37.81
N ILE A 442 32.93 20.30 -36.52
CA ILE A 442 33.68 21.43 -35.96
C ILE A 442 34.53 20.84 -34.82
N GLY A 443 35.85 21.00 -34.70
CA GLY A 443 36.80 21.80 -35.47
C GLY A 443 38.23 21.30 -35.21
N LYS A 444 39.15 21.74 -36.06
CA LYS A 444 40.60 21.55 -35.93
C LYS A 444 41.15 22.56 -34.91
N GLU A 445 42.02 22.09 -34.03
CA GLU A 445 43.03 22.90 -33.35
C GLU A 445 44.19 23.16 -34.32
N GLU A 446 44.74 24.37 -34.30
CA GLU A 446 45.95 24.75 -35.02
C GLU A 446 47.00 25.27 -34.02
N GLU A 447 48.27 25.09 -34.41
CA GLU A 447 49.52 25.68 -33.88
C GLU A 447 50.29 24.92 -32.78
N ALA A 448 51.19 24.01 -33.21
CA ALA A 448 52.66 24.19 -33.20
C ALA A 448 53.37 22.93 -33.72
#